data_AF-A0A936WW62-F1
#
_entry.id   AF-A0A936WW62-F1
#
_cell.length_a   1.000
_cell.length_b   1.000
_cell.length_c   1.000
_cell.angle_alpha   90.00
_cell.angle_beta   90.00
_cell.angle_gamma   90.00
#
_symmetry.space_group_name_H-M   'P 1'
#
loop_
_entity.id
_entity.type
_entity.pdbx_description
1 polymer ?
#
loop_
_entity_poly.entity_id
_entity_poly.type
_entity_poly.pdbx_seq_one_letter_code
_entity_poly.pdbx_strand_id
1 'polypeptide(L)'
;MKLNTNYCLLTIIILVQACSPSYNRYISNYQLDTPNPAPDYSNPYFWAALPNKHDPADSIPKPLQDQYHFDSTVDVFFLHPTTYTDTKAQPWNASIDDAALNAKTDYSTILFQASTFNEYRLFAPRYRQAHIRSYFTTDTVHALEAFDLAYEDIKKAFQYYLDHENNGHPIIIASHSQGTTHALRLLKEFFDGTPLQKNW
;
A
#
# COMPACT_ATOMS: atom_id res chain seq x y z
N MET A 1 -26.16 49.03 10.39
CA MET A 1 -24.92 48.25 10.62
C MET A 1 -24.57 47.57 9.29
N LYS A 2 -23.67 48.15 8.49
CA LYS A 2 -23.29 47.60 7.17
C LYS A 2 -22.27 46.48 7.43
N LEU A 3 -22.66 45.22 7.26
CA LEU A 3 -21.69 44.12 7.25
C LEU A 3 -20.77 44.31 6.04
N ASN A 4 -19.48 44.39 6.31
CA ASN A 4 -18.42 44.57 5.33
C ASN A 4 -18.36 43.36 4.39
N THR A 5 -18.71 43.56 3.12
CA THR A 5 -18.64 42.56 2.03
C THR A 5 -17.24 41.91 1.90
N ASN A 6 -16.19 42.60 2.36
CA ASN A 6 -14.82 42.10 2.34
C ASN A 6 -14.54 40.95 3.31
N TYR A 7 -15.29 40.80 4.41
CA TYR A 7 -15.12 39.66 5.32
C TYR A 7 -15.73 38.36 4.78
N CYS A 8 -16.78 38.46 3.97
CA CYS A 8 -17.42 37.29 3.33
C CYS A 8 -16.53 36.66 2.26
N LEU A 9 -15.76 37.47 1.52
CA LEU A 9 -14.80 36.98 0.52
C LEU A 9 -13.59 36.28 1.15
N LEU A 10 -13.13 36.74 2.32
CA LEU A 10 -12.00 36.11 3.02
C LEU A 10 -12.35 34.75 3.64
N THR A 11 -13.55 34.58 4.19
CA THR A 11 -14.02 33.30 4.73
C THR A 11 -14.27 32.25 3.65
N ILE A 12 -14.70 32.66 2.45
CA ILE A 12 -14.87 31.75 1.31
C ILE A 12 -13.52 31.22 0.83
N ILE A 13 -12.47 32.05 0.75
CA ILE A 13 -11.14 31.62 0.28
C ILE A 13 -10.47 30.62 1.24
N ILE A 14 -10.67 30.76 2.56
CA ILE A 14 -10.11 29.83 3.56
C ILE A 14 -10.79 28.45 3.50
N LEU A 15 -12.07 28.38 3.14
CA LEU A 15 -12.81 27.11 3.04
C LEU A 15 -12.45 26.30 1.80
N VAL A 16 -11.98 26.92 0.71
CA VAL A 16 -11.63 26.19 -0.53
C VAL A 16 -10.26 25.51 -0.46
N GLN A 17 -9.38 25.91 0.46
CA GLN A 17 -8.07 25.26 0.65
C GLN A 17 -8.13 23.97 1.51
N ALA A 18 -9.28 23.68 2.12
CA ALA A 18 -9.44 22.55 3.05
C ALA A 18 -9.90 21.23 2.39
N CYS A 19 -10.16 21.20 1.07
CA CYS A 19 -10.91 20.10 0.47
C CYS A 19 -10.18 19.29 -0.63
N SER A 20 -8.90 19.56 -0.92
CA SER A 20 -8.14 18.63 -1.77
C SER A 20 -7.72 17.42 -0.93
N PRO A 21 -7.91 16.17 -1.41
CA PRO A 21 -7.33 15.01 -0.76
C PRO A 21 -5.86 15.27 -0.45
N SER A 22 -5.44 15.06 0.79
CA SER A 22 -4.10 15.41 1.28
C SER A 22 -2.97 14.75 0.48
N TYR A 23 -3.27 13.65 -0.21
CA TYR A 23 -2.32 12.92 -1.04
C TYR A 23 -2.11 13.52 -2.44
N ASN A 24 -3.01 14.39 -2.93
CA ASN A 24 -2.94 14.91 -4.31
C ASN A 24 -1.63 15.66 -4.58
N ARG A 25 -1.08 16.33 -3.57
CA ARG A 25 0.20 17.04 -3.65
C ARG A 25 1.41 16.12 -3.92
N TYR A 26 1.24 14.82 -3.77
CA TYR A 26 2.32 13.83 -3.95
C TYR A 26 2.18 13.01 -5.24
N ILE A 27 1.12 13.20 -6.03
CA ILE A 27 0.86 12.41 -7.24
C ILE A 27 2.04 12.49 -8.23
N SER A 28 2.68 13.66 -8.34
CA SER A 28 3.85 13.86 -9.21
C SER A 28 5.04 12.96 -8.85
N ASN A 29 5.09 12.39 -7.64
CA ASN A 29 6.17 11.52 -7.21
C ASN A 29 6.05 10.08 -7.76
N TYR A 30 4.92 9.74 -8.39
CA TYR A 30 4.59 8.36 -8.81
C TYR A 30 4.57 8.18 -10.32
N GLN A 31 5.45 8.88 -11.05
CA GLN A 31 5.54 8.78 -12.50
C GLN A 31 6.51 7.66 -12.92
N LEU A 32 6.09 6.85 -13.89
CA LEU A 32 6.96 5.95 -14.63
C LEU A 32 7.14 6.50 -16.04
N ASP A 33 8.36 6.39 -16.57
CA ASP A 33 8.69 6.86 -17.92
C ASP A 33 7.96 6.05 -19.00
N THR A 34 7.63 4.79 -18.71
CA THR A 34 6.92 3.90 -19.61
C THR A 34 5.83 3.13 -18.86
N PRO A 35 4.62 2.99 -19.45
CA PRO A 35 3.58 2.15 -18.89
C PRO A 35 4.07 0.72 -18.70
N ASN A 36 3.80 0.13 -17.54
CA ASN A 36 4.23 -1.23 -17.23
C ASN A 36 3.03 -2.16 -17.08
N PRO A 37 2.89 -3.23 -17.89
CA PRO A 37 1.77 -4.16 -17.77
C PRO A 37 1.80 -4.98 -16.46
N ALA A 38 2.96 -5.13 -15.80
CA ALA A 38 3.09 -5.89 -14.55
C ALA A 38 4.27 -5.41 -13.69
N PRO A 39 4.17 -5.43 -12.35
CA PRO A 39 5.27 -5.00 -11.48
C PRO A 39 6.54 -5.87 -11.64
N ASP A 40 7.70 -5.21 -11.65
CA ASP A 40 9.01 -5.84 -11.51
C ASP A 40 9.60 -5.49 -10.14
N TYR A 41 9.58 -6.44 -9.20
CA TYR A 41 9.95 -6.19 -7.82
C TYR A 41 11.45 -6.01 -7.58
N SER A 42 12.29 -6.14 -8.61
CA SER A 42 13.67 -5.63 -8.54
C SER A 42 13.76 -4.10 -8.53
N ASN A 43 12.68 -3.42 -8.95
CA ASN A 43 12.60 -1.97 -8.97
C ASN A 43 11.88 -1.44 -7.70
N PRO A 44 12.55 -0.60 -6.88
CA PRO A 44 11.97 0.01 -5.67
C PRO A 44 10.67 0.80 -5.87
N TYR A 45 10.35 1.22 -7.10
CA TYR A 45 9.07 1.88 -7.42
C TYR A 45 7.86 0.99 -7.08
N PHE A 46 7.95 -0.31 -7.35
CA PHE A 46 6.87 -1.27 -7.13
C PHE A 46 6.74 -1.72 -5.68
N TRP A 47 7.47 -1.07 -4.78
CA TRP A 47 7.30 -1.22 -3.35
C TRP A 47 6.75 0.06 -2.76
N ALA A 48 5.62 -0.04 -2.07
CA ALA A 48 5.06 1.05 -1.30
C ALA A 48 5.93 1.38 -0.08
N ALA A 49 6.54 0.36 0.54
CA ALA A 49 7.56 0.53 1.57
C ALA A 49 8.73 -0.45 1.42
N LEU A 50 9.95 0.02 1.69
CA LEU A 50 11.18 -0.78 1.78
C LEU A 50 12.09 -0.26 2.91
N PRO A 51 12.93 -1.09 3.54
CA PRO A 51 13.82 -0.63 4.62
C PRO A 51 14.85 0.41 4.19
N ASN A 52 15.20 0.45 2.89
CA ASN A 52 16.17 1.36 2.29
C ASN A 52 15.52 2.50 1.49
N LYS A 53 14.21 2.70 1.63
CA LYS A 53 13.44 3.73 0.95
C LYS A 53 12.88 4.69 1.99
N HIS A 54 12.98 6.00 1.72
CA HIS A 54 12.22 6.96 2.52
C HIS A 54 10.78 7.03 2.02
N ASP A 55 9.83 6.64 2.85
CA ASP A 55 8.43 6.56 2.48
C ASP A 55 7.49 6.83 3.66
N PRO A 56 6.16 6.94 3.44
CA PRO A 56 5.25 7.29 4.52
C PRO A 56 5.19 6.29 5.69
N ALA A 57 5.67 5.05 5.54
CA ALA A 57 5.74 4.12 6.66
C ALA A 57 6.75 4.57 7.74
N ASP A 58 7.77 5.34 7.38
CA ASP A 58 8.76 5.90 8.32
C ASP A 58 8.17 6.94 9.29
N SER A 59 6.89 7.27 9.15
CA SER A 59 6.25 8.32 9.93
C SER A 59 6.08 7.91 11.39
N ILE A 60 6.78 8.62 12.27
CA ILE A 60 6.67 8.45 13.73
C ILE A 60 5.97 9.68 14.33
N PRO A 61 4.85 9.49 15.06
CA PRO A 61 4.22 10.59 15.79
C PRO A 61 5.20 11.27 16.75
N LYS A 62 5.19 12.61 16.78
CA LYS A 62 6.12 13.41 17.60
C LYS A 62 6.30 12.92 19.05
N PRO A 63 5.26 12.52 19.79
CA PRO A 63 5.42 12.04 21.17
C PRO A 63 6.20 10.72 21.32
N LEU A 64 6.40 9.97 20.22
CA LEU A 64 7.05 8.66 20.20
C LEU A 64 8.46 8.69 19.61
N GLN A 65 8.88 9.82 19.02
CA GLN A 65 10.18 9.92 18.33
C GLN A 65 11.37 9.63 19.24
N ASP A 66 11.32 10.04 20.51
CA ASP A 66 12.41 9.82 21.48
C ASP A 66 12.54 8.34 21.89
N GLN A 67 11.52 7.52 21.66
CA GLN A 67 11.47 6.10 22.01
C GLN A 67 11.75 5.19 20.81
N TYR A 68 11.81 5.77 19.60
CA TYR A 68 12.00 5.01 18.38
C TYR A 68 13.34 4.27 18.38
N HIS A 69 13.27 2.97 18.13
CA HIS A 69 14.43 2.11 17.96
C HIS A 69 14.21 1.23 16.74
N PHE A 70 15.17 1.25 15.81
CA PHE A 70 15.12 0.38 14.64
C PHE A 70 15.85 -0.94 14.91
N ASP A 71 15.11 -2.04 14.81
CA ASP A 71 15.58 -3.41 14.87
C ASP A 71 15.61 -4.03 13.46
N SER A 72 16.82 -4.23 12.96
CA SER A 72 17.04 -4.83 11.64
C SER A 72 16.93 -6.36 11.59
N THR A 73 16.69 -7.03 12.73
CA THR A 73 16.74 -8.49 12.85
C THR A 73 15.44 -9.19 12.50
N VAL A 74 14.33 -8.45 12.40
CA VAL A 74 13.01 -8.96 12.04
C VAL A 74 12.49 -8.21 10.83
N ASP A 75 11.84 -8.95 9.93
CA ASP A 75 11.21 -8.39 8.75
C ASP A 75 9.68 -8.42 8.90
N VAL A 76 9.02 -7.39 8.40
CA VAL A 76 7.56 -7.30 8.33
C VAL A 76 7.15 -7.20 6.88
N PHE A 77 6.41 -8.19 6.39
CA PHE A 77 5.82 -8.18 5.07
C PHE A 77 4.36 -7.73 5.17
N PHE A 78 4.09 -6.46 4.86
CA PHE A 78 2.78 -5.83 5.01
C PHE A 78 1.99 -5.83 3.70
N LEU A 79 0.81 -6.47 3.72
CA LEU A 79 -0.14 -6.45 2.62
C LEU A 79 -1.24 -5.41 2.88
N HIS A 80 -1.14 -4.28 2.18
CA HIS A 80 -2.10 -3.18 2.27
C HIS A 80 -3.48 -3.58 1.72
N PRO A 81 -4.58 -2.92 2.13
CA PRO A 81 -5.91 -3.18 1.57
C PRO A 81 -6.03 -2.60 0.16
N THR A 82 -7.19 -2.80 -0.48
CA THR A 82 -7.51 -2.03 -1.70
C THR A 82 -7.86 -0.59 -1.33
N THR A 83 -7.14 0.36 -1.92
CA THR A 83 -7.51 1.78 -1.98
C THR A 83 -8.19 2.10 -3.32
N TYR A 84 -8.32 1.12 -4.21
CA TYR A 84 -9.00 1.22 -5.49
C TYR A 84 -10.51 1.12 -5.29
N THR A 85 -11.09 2.28 -4.94
CA THR A 85 -12.47 2.42 -4.48
C THR A 85 -13.28 3.46 -5.25
N ASP A 86 -12.75 4.01 -6.35
CA ASP A 86 -13.48 4.99 -7.15
C ASP A 86 -14.64 4.31 -7.88
N THR A 87 -15.87 4.67 -7.53
CA THR A 87 -17.09 4.09 -8.10
C THR A 87 -17.23 4.30 -9.60
N LYS A 88 -16.50 5.27 -10.18
CA LYS A 88 -16.47 5.51 -11.63
C LYS A 88 -15.49 4.60 -12.37
N ALA A 89 -14.56 3.98 -11.65
CA ALA A 89 -13.51 3.18 -12.25
C ALA A 89 -14.09 1.92 -12.89
N GLN A 90 -13.79 1.72 -14.17
CA GLN A 90 -14.29 0.61 -14.98
C GLN A 90 -13.40 -0.64 -14.93
N PRO A 91 -12.05 -0.55 -14.94
CA PRO A 91 -11.20 -1.75 -14.85
C PRO A 91 -11.42 -2.53 -13.55
N TRP A 92 -11.32 -3.86 -13.61
CA TRP A 92 -11.43 -4.75 -12.45
C TRP A 92 -10.24 -4.68 -11.51
N ASN A 93 -9.06 -4.37 -12.07
CA ASN A 93 -7.83 -4.13 -11.33
C ASN A 93 -7.31 -2.73 -11.63
N ALA A 94 -6.67 -2.14 -10.64
CA ALA A 94 -5.92 -0.92 -10.82
C ALA A 94 -4.72 -1.14 -11.75
N SER A 95 -4.39 -0.12 -12.53
CA SER A 95 -3.09 -0.10 -13.19
C SER A 95 -1.99 0.03 -12.13
N ILE A 96 -0.87 -0.66 -12.33
CA ILE A 96 0.24 -0.63 -11.37
C ILE A 96 0.93 0.76 -11.32
N ASP A 97 0.78 1.53 -12.39
CA ASP A 97 1.37 2.86 -12.59
C ASP A 97 0.36 4.01 -12.36
N ASP A 98 -0.82 3.72 -11.79
CA ASP A 98 -1.77 4.77 -11.42
C ASP A 98 -1.19 5.65 -10.30
N ALA A 99 -0.64 6.79 -10.70
CA ALA A 99 0.04 7.72 -9.81
C ALA A 99 -0.87 8.26 -8.69
N ALA A 100 -2.17 8.46 -8.98
CA ALA A 100 -3.12 8.96 -8.00
C ALA A 100 -3.45 7.88 -6.97
N LEU A 101 -3.66 6.65 -7.41
CA LEU A 101 -3.88 5.51 -6.53
C LEU A 101 -2.64 5.17 -5.69
N ASN A 102 -1.45 5.24 -6.28
CA ASN A 102 -0.19 5.00 -5.57
C ASN A 102 0.03 6.05 -4.49
N ALA A 103 -0.17 7.34 -4.79
CA ALA A 103 -0.15 8.40 -3.79
C ALA A 103 -1.21 8.18 -2.69
N LYS A 104 -2.44 7.80 -3.07
CA LYS A 104 -3.50 7.49 -2.12
C LYS A 104 -3.10 6.34 -1.19
N THR A 105 -2.55 5.25 -1.73
CA THR A 105 -2.11 4.08 -0.97
C THR A 105 -1.04 4.46 0.05
N ASP A 106 -0.02 5.19 -0.38
CA ASP A 106 1.11 5.57 0.47
C ASP A 106 0.69 6.52 1.58
N TYR A 107 -0.04 7.59 1.25
CA TYR A 107 -0.46 8.59 2.23
C TYR A 107 -1.79 8.26 2.93
N SER A 108 -2.23 7.00 2.86
CA SER A 108 -3.31 6.49 3.71
C SER A 108 -2.91 5.18 4.40
N THR A 109 -2.91 4.06 3.70
CA THR A 109 -2.74 2.74 4.31
C THR A 109 -1.30 2.51 4.75
N ILE A 110 -0.32 2.96 3.96
CA ILE A 110 1.09 2.84 4.37
C ILE A 110 1.38 3.78 5.55
N LEU A 111 0.97 5.04 5.43
CA LEU A 111 1.12 6.05 6.48
C LEU A 111 0.42 5.68 7.81
N PHE A 112 -0.80 5.15 7.79
CA PHE A 112 -1.61 4.97 9.00
C PHE A 112 -1.71 3.52 9.49
N GLN A 113 -1.30 2.52 8.69
CA GLN A 113 -1.37 1.10 9.08
C GLN A 113 0.03 0.48 9.07
N ALA A 114 0.78 0.62 7.98
CA ALA A 114 2.09 -0.01 7.86
C ALA A 114 3.14 0.62 8.80
N SER A 115 3.04 1.93 9.05
CA SER A 115 3.93 2.67 9.97
C SER A 115 3.93 2.18 11.41
N THR A 116 2.92 1.42 11.83
CA THR A 116 2.93 0.77 13.16
C THR A 116 4.07 -0.26 13.29
N PHE A 117 4.65 -0.70 12.17
CA PHE A 117 5.70 -1.70 12.12
C PHE A 117 7.08 -1.11 11.76
N ASN A 118 7.23 0.22 11.76
CA ASN A 118 8.44 0.88 11.23
C ASN A 118 9.69 0.78 12.13
N GLU A 119 9.55 0.21 13.33
CA GLU A 119 10.70 -0.21 14.15
C GLU A 119 11.42 -1.44 13.56
N TYR A 120 10.87 -2.10 12.54
CA TYR A 120 11.44 -3.27 11.88
C TYR A 120 11.66 -3.04 10.38
N ARG A 121 12.34 -3.98 9.71
CA ARG A 121 12.50 -3.95 8.25
C ARG A 121 11.15 -4.19 7.57
N LEU A 122 10.52 -3.12 7.09
CA LEU A 122 9.20 -3.18 6.48
C LEU A 122 9.27 -3.33 4.96
N PHE A 123 8.53 -4.29 4.43
CA PHE A 123 8.34 -4.54 3.01
C PHE A 123 6.85 -4.51 2.69
N ALA A 124 6.42 -3.58 1.85
CA ALA A 124 5.03 -3.50 1.40
C ALA A 124 4.97 -3.38 -0.12
N PRO A 125 4.59 -4.43 -0.86
CA PRO A 125 4.56 -4.36 -2.32
C PRO A 125 3.36 -3.56 -2.82
N ARG A 126 3.54 -2.88 -3.95
CA ARG A 126 2.43 -2.47 -4.81
C ARG A 126 1.99 -3.65 -5.64
N TYR A 127 0.69 -3.81 -5.82
CA TYR A 127 0.11 -4.83 -6.66
C TYR A 127 -1.08 -4.26 -7.41
N ARG A 128 -1.50 -4.90 -8.52
CA ARG A 128 -2.69 -4.50 -9.28
C ARG A 128 -3.95 -4.83 -8.49
N GLN A 129 -4.27 -3.98 -7.51
CA GLN A 129 -5.37 -4.14 -6.57
C GLN A 129 -6.68 -4.43 -7.29
N ALA A 130 -7.42 -5.45 -6.84
CA ALA A 130 -8.78 -5.66 -7.31
C ALA A 130 -9.67 -4.53 -6.78
N HIS A 131 -10.57 -4.03 -7.61
CA HIS A 131 -11.48 -2.96 -7.23
C HIS A 131 -12.38 -3.42 -6.07
N ILE A 132 -12.72 -2.52 -5.15
CA ILE A 132 -13.55 -2.85 -3.98
C ILE A 132 -14.90 -3.51 -4.35
N ARG A 133 -15.42 -3.20 -5.55
CA ARG A 133 -16.66 -3.80 -6.07
C ARG A 133 -16.58 -5.33 -6.24
N SER A 134 -15.38 -5.89 -6.39
CA SER A 134 -15.18 -7.34 -6.53
C SER A 134 -15.67 -8.13 -5.31
N TYR A 135 -15.82 -7.49 -4.14
CA TYR A 135 -16.41 -8.11 -2.96
C TYR A 135 -17.95 -8.14 -2.94
N PHE A 136 -18.61 -7.33 -3.77
CA PHE A 136 -20.06 -7.09 -3.68
C PHE A 136 -20.80 -7.39 -4.99
N THR A 137 -20.06 -7.70 -6.06
CA THR A 137 -20.63 -8.00 -7.37
C THR A 137 -21.26 -9.41 -7.42
N THR A 138 -22.24 -9.58 -8.29
CA THR A 138 -22.79 -10.90 -8.65
C THR A 138 -21.97 -11.60 -9.74
N ASP A 139 -21.13 -10.85 -10.46
CA ASP A 139 -20.18 -11.40 -11.44
C ASP A 139 -18.95 -11.97 -10.73
N THR A 140 -19.10 -13.18 -10.21
CA THR A 140 -18.08 -13.84 -9.39
C THR A 140 -16.87 -14.31 -10.20
N VAL A 141 -17.02 -14.51 -11.50
CA VAL A 141 -15.93 -14.96 -12.39
C VAL A 141 -14.90 -13.85 -12.54
N HIS A 142 -15.31 -12.66 -13.00
CA HIS A 142 -14.37 -11.55 -13.15
C HIS A 142 -13.87 -11.02 -11.80
N ALA A 143 -14.66 -11.12 -10.73
CA ALA A 143 -14.19 -10.82 -9.39
C ALA A 143 -13.03 -11.74 -8.98
N LEU A 144 -13.15 -13.05 -9.24
CA LEU A 144 -12.10 -14.01 -8.94
C LEU A 144 -10.85 -13.76 -9.79
N GLU A 145 -11.00 -13.56 -11.10
CA GLU A 145 -9.88 -13.20 -11.99
C GLU A 145 -9.13 -11.96 -11.49
N ALA A 146 -9.87 -10.96 -10.98
CA ALA A 146 -9.28 -9.76 -10.42
C ALA A 146 -8.47 -10.05 -9.15
N PHE A 147 -9.00 -10.88 -8.23
CA PHE A 147 -8.26 -11.29 -7.04
C PHE A 147 -7.06 -12.16 -7.39
N ASP A 148 -7.15 -13.03 -8.41
CA ASP A 148 -6.05 -13.85 -8.86
C ASP A 148 -4.92 -13.01 -9.44
N LEU A 149 -5.21 -12.01 -10.27
CA LEU A 149 -4.21 -11.09 -10.79
C LEU A 149 -3.49 -10.31 -9.67
N ALA A 150 -4.26 -9.80 -8.70
CA ALA A 150 -3.71 -9.11 -7.53
C ALA A 150 -2.81 -10.05 -6.70
N TYR A 151 -3.22 -11.31 -6.52
CA TYR A 151 -2.44 -12.31 -5.81
C TYR A 151 -1.16 -12.70 -6.54
N GLU A 152 -1.20 -12.83 -7.87
CA GLU A 152 0.00 -13.15 -8.66
C GLU A 152 1.11 -12.12 -8.47
N ASP A 153 0.76 -10.84 -8.40
CA ASP A 153 1.69 -9.75 -8.11
C ASP A 153 2.26 -9.89 -6.70
N ILE A 154 1.41 -10.10 -5.69
CA ILE A 154 1.84 -10.31 -4.29
C ILE A 154 2.76 -11.52 -4.16
N LYS A 155 2.44 -12.62 -4.85
CA LYS A 155 3.23 -13.84 -4.87
C LYS A 155 4.62 -13.58 -5.45
N LYS A 156 4.70 -12.84 -6.56
CA LYS A 156 5.99 -12.43 -7.16
C LYS A 156 6.79 -11.53 -6.23
N ALA A 157 6.14 -10.58 -5.54
CA ALA A 157 6.80 -9.73 -4.57
C ALA A 157 7.38 -10.53 -3.40
N PHE A 158 6.59 -11.44 -2.85
CA PHE A 158 7.01 -12.26 -1.72
C PHE A 158 8.15 -13.19 -2.09
N GLN A 159 8.08 -13.82 -3.28
CA GLN A 159 9.18 -14.63 -3.80
C GLN A 159 10.46 -13.79 -3.97
N TYR A 160 10.36 -12.59 -4.57
CA TYR A 160 11.51 -11.70 -4.70
C TYR A 160 12.11 -11.35 -3.33
N TYR A 161 11.26 -10.99 -2.36
CA TYR A 161 11.66 -10.71 -1.00
C TYR A 161 12.40 -11.89 -0.35
N LEU A 162 11.87 -13.12 -0.45
CA LEU A 162 12.53 -14.31 0.09
C LEU A 162 13.90 -14.54 -0.55
N ASP A 163 14.00 -14.37 -1.86
CA ASP A 163 15.21 -14.68 -2.62
C ASP A 163 16.33 -13.63 -2.46
N HIS A 164 15.98 -12.36 -2.20
CA HIS A 164 16.94 -11.25 -2.26
C HIS A 164 17.06 -10.45 -0.95
N GLU A 165 16.02 -10.42 -0.12
CA GLU A 165 15.92 -9.47 1.00
C GLU A 165 15.89 -10.13 2.39
N ASN A 166 15.15 -11.25 2.52
CA ASN A 166 14.87 -11.91 3.80
C ASN A 166 16.15 -12.36 4.52
N ASN A 167 17.10 -12.94 3.78
CA ASN A 167 18.39 -13.41 4.33
C ASN A 167 18.26 -14.29 5.61
N GLY A 168 17.14 -15.02 5.76
CA GLY A 168 16.87 -15.89 6.90
C GLY A 168 16.31 -15.18 8.14
N HIS A 169 15.90 -13.92 8.04
CA HIS A 169 15.24 -13.20 9.14
C HIS A 169 13.86 -13.82 9.47
N PRO A 170 13.46 -13.82 10.75
CA PRO A 170 12.06 -14.07 11.13
C PRO A 170 11.13 -13.09 10.42
N ILE A 171 9.95 -13.58 10.03
CA ILE A 171 9.01 -12.84 9.18
C ILE A 171 7.67 -12.66 9.90
N ILE A 172 7.20 -11.42 10.00
CA ILE A 172 5.83 -11.11 10.40
C ILE A 172 5.02 -10.82 9.14
N ILE A 173 3.94 -11.58 8.92
CA ILE A 173 2.94 -11.26 7.88
C ILE A 173 1.86 -10.38 8.51
N ALA A 174 1.86 -9.09 8.16
CA ALA A 174 0.83 -8.15 8.57
C ALA A 174 -0.08 -7.81 7.38
N SER A 175 -1.38 -7.65 7.60
CA SER A 175 -2.30 -7.37 6.50
C SER A 175 -3.60 -6.73 6.95
N HIS A 176 -4.31 -6.11 6.01
CA HIS A 176 -5.64 -5.58 6.23
C HIS A 176 -6.56 -5.76 5.01
N SER A 177 -7.85 -6.09 5.24
CA SER A 177 -8.89 -6.22 4.21
C SER A 177 -8.46 -7.07 3.00
N GLN A 178 -8.37 -6.51 1.79
CA GLN A 178 -7.90 -7.25 0.60
C GLN A 178 -6.50 -7.84 0.76
N GLY A 179 -5.61 -7.13 1.46
CA GLY A 179 -4.31 -7.66 1.83
C GLY A 179 -4.44 -8.94 2.67
N THR A 180 -5.44 -9.05 3.54
CA THR A 180 -5.72 -10.26 4.34
C THR A 180 -6.28 -11.39 3.48
N THR A 181 -7.14 -11.10 2.49
CA THR A 181 -7.58 -12.09 1.49
C THR A 181 -6.37 -12.75 0.82
N HIS A 182 -5.37 -11.95 0.43
CA HIS A 182 -4.16 -12.45 -0.19
C HIS A 182 -3.18 -13.09 0.81
N ALA A 183 -3.07 -12.56 2.03
CA ALA A 183 -2.22 -13.11 3.09
C ALA A 183 -2.60 -14.55 3.42
N LEU A 184 -3.89 -14.87 3.51
CA LEU A 184 -4.35 -16.24 3.78
C LEU A 184 -3.87 -17.22 2.71
N ARG A 185 -3.94 -16.82 1.43
CA ARG A 185 -3.44 -17.65 0.33
C ARG A 185 -1.92 -17.74 0.32
N LEU A 186 -1.22 -16.64 0.61
CA LEU A 186 0.23 -16.61 0.75
C LEU A 186 0.71 -17.57 1.84
N LEU A 187 0.11 -17.51 3.03
CA LEU A 187 0.41 -18.41 4.14
C LEU A 187 0.23 -19.88 3.75
N LYS A 188 -0.88 -20.20 3.09
CA LYS A 188 -1.15 -21.55 2.61
C LYS A 188 -0.13 -22.05 1.58
N GLU A 189 0.29 -21.20 0.64
CA GLU A 189 1.17 -21.61 -0.45
C GLU A 189 2.65 -21.65 -0.03
N PHE A 190 3.10 -20.72 0.81
CA PHE A 190 4.51 -20.55 1.13
C PHE A 190 4.92 -21.08 2.51
N PHE A 191 3.98 -21.31 3.41
CA PHE A 191 4.30 -21.71 4.78
C PHE A 191 3.77 -23.10 5.10
N ASP A 192 2.47 -23.38 4.93
CA ASP A 192 1.87 -24.66 5.34
C ASP A 192 2.60 -25.88 4.75
N GLY A 193 3.26 -26.67 5.61
CA GLY A 193 3.98 -27.88 5.20
C GLY A 193 5.30 -27.64 4.47
N THR A 194 5.80 -26.41 4.43
CA THR A 194 7.06 -26.04 3.78
C THR A 194 8.20 -25.83 4.79
N PRO A 195 9.47 -25.75 4.35
CA PRO A 195 10.59 -25.39 5.22
C PRO A 195 10.43 -24.03 5.91
N LEU A 196 9.78 -23.06 5.25
CA LEU A 196 9.59 -21.71 5.78
C LEU A 196 8.73 -21.70 7.05
N GLN A 197 7.87 -22.71 7.25
CA GLN A 197 7.08 -22.89 8.47
C GLN A 197 7.92 -22.97 9.75
N LYS A 198 9.19 -23.41 9.65
CA LYS A 198 10.07 -23.63 10.81
C LYS A 198 10.83 -22.39 11.24
N ASN A 199 10.78 -21.33 10.44
CA ASN A 199 11.52 -20.08 10.63
C ASN A 199 10.59 -18.94 11.11
N TRP A 200 9.45 -19.28 11.72
CA TRP A 200 8.57 -18.35 12.42
C TRP A 200 9.11 -17.99 13.80
#